data_AF-Q0ZBL2-F1
#
_entry.id   AF-Q0ZBL2-F1
#
_cell.length_a   1.000
_cell.length_b   1.000
_cell.length_c   1.000
_cell.angle_alpha   90.00
_cell.angle_beta   90.00
_cell.angle_gamma   90.00
#
_symmetry.space_group_name_H-M   'P 1'
#
loop_
_entity.id
_entity.type
_entity.pdbx_description
1 polymer ?
#
loop_
_entity_poly.entity_id
_entity_poly.type
_entity_poly.pdbx_seq_one_letter_code
_entity_poly.pdbx_strand_id
1 'polypeptide(L)'
;KMLITYVDNLPTGNEKGLFYALDLGGTNFRVLRVQLGGKGRGLVNQEFTEVSIPEGLMVGTTEALFDFIAAELAKFVGKEGPEYQLPPGRQRELGFTFSFPVQQTSINSGTLIKWTKGFSIDDTVNDTVGTLARGIYNNNDVVAAVILGTGTNA
;
A
#
# COMPACT_ATOMS: atom_id res chain seq x y z
N LYS A 1 -11.69 -13.53 14.51
CA LYS A 1 -12.07 -12.31 15.28
C LYS A 1 -12.89 -11.43 14.36
N MET A 2 -13.94 -10.75 14.83
CA MET A 2 -14.66 -9.75 14.04
C MET A 2 -14.00 -8.39 14.29
N LEU A 3 -13.15 -7.95 13.36
CA LEU A 3 -12.38 -6.71 13.50
C LEU A 3 -13.09 -5.57 12.73
N ILE A 4 -13.11 -4.36 13.31
CA ILE A 4 -13.64 -3.17 12.65
C ILE A 4 -12.63 -2.72 11.59
N THR A 5 -13.08 -2.57 10.35
CA THR A 5 -12.24 -2.19 9.19
C THR A 5 -12.14 -0.68 9.00
N TYR A 6 -13.00 0.10 9.68
CA TYR A 6 -13.16 1.55 9.48
C TYR A 6 -13.50 1.96 8.03
N VAL A 7 -13.92 1.02 7.20
CA VAL A 7 -14.46 1.26 5.86
C VAL A 7 -15.97 1.40 5.98
N ASP A 8 -16.45 2.63 5.98
CA ASP A 8 -17.88 2.97 6.04
C ASP A 8 -18.48 3.27 4.66
N ASN A 9 -17.63 3.55 3.67
CA ASN A 9 -18.00 3.82 2.28
C ASN A 9 -17.29 2.83 1.35
N LEU A 10 -18.08 2.10 0.57
CA LEU A 10 -17.56 1.20 -0.47
C LEU A 10 -17.55 1.89 -1.83
N PRO A 11 -16.67 1.46 -2.76
CA PRO A 11 -16.68 1.96 -4.13
C PRO A 11 -18.07 1.87 -4.77
N THR A 12 -18.46 2.94 -5.44
CA THR A 12 -19.78 3.11 -6.07
C THR A 12 -19.80 2.65 -7.53
N GLY A 13 -18.63 2.45 -8.13
CA GLY A 13 -18.44 2.23 -9.56
C GLY A 13 -18.42 3.51 -10.40
N ASN A 14 -18.59 4.68 -9.78
CA ASN A 14 -18.50 5.98 -10.46
C ASN A 14 -17.09 6.58 -10.43
N GLU A 15 -16.15 5.94 -9.74
CA GLU A 15 -14.79 6.42 -9.54
C GLU A 15 -14.05 6.59 -10.86
N LYS A 16 -13.29 7.68 -10.98
CA LYS A 16 -12.53 8.03 -12.18
C LYS A 16 -11.12 8.45 -11.81
N GLY A 17 -10.18 8.14 -12.68
CA GLY A 17 -8.78 8.57 -12.56
C GLY A 17 -7.84 7.42 -12.22
N LEU A 18 -6.63 7.80 -11.86
CA LEU A 18 -5.52 6.90 -11.60
C LEU A 18 -5.38 6.67 -10.09
N PHE A 19 -5.34 5.40 -9.69
CA PHE A 19 -5.15 4.98 -8.31
C PHE A 19 -4.06 3.92 -8.24
N TYR A 20 -3.31 3.94 -7.14
CA TYR A 20 -2.25 2.97 -6.87
C TYR A 20 -2.67 2.03 -5.75
N ALA A 21 -2.11 0.83 -5.74
CA ALA A 21 -2.12 -0.01 -4.56
C ALA A 21 -0.78 -0.71 -4.34
N LEU A 22 -0.45 -0.89 -3.07
CA LEU A 22 0.69 -1.65 -2.57
C LEU A 22 0.14 -2.80 -1.75
N ASP A 23 0.58 -4.02 -2.02
CA ASP A 23 0.19 -5.21 -1.28
C ASP A 23 1.44 -5.88 -0.71
N LEU A 24 1.66 -5.70 0.59
CA LEU A 24 2.73 -6.36 1.33
C LEU A 24 2.19 -7.63 1.97
N GLY A 25 2.54 -8.76 1.35
CA GLY A 25 2.05 -10.08 1.71
C GLY A 25 3.01 -10.85 2.60
N GLY A 26 4.08 -11.36 1.99
CA GLY A 26 5.03 -12.30 2.58
C GLY A 26 6.42 -12.07 1.98
N THR A 27 6.98 -13.05 1.29
CA THR A 27 8.30 -12.93 0.62
C THR A 27 8.30 -12.02 -0.61
N ASN A 28 7.11 -11.63 -1.11
CA ASN A 28 6.96 -10.66 -2.18
C ASN A 28 5.98 -9.56 -1.76
N PHE A 29 6.10 -8.41 -2.41
CA PHE A 29 5.05 -7.39 -2.45
C PHE A 29 4.70 -7.05 -3.89
N ARG A 30 3.51 -6.48 -4.07
CA ARG A 30 3.03 -6.03 -5.38
C ARG A 30 2.78 -4.54 -5.35
N VAL A 31 3.23 -3.86 -6.40
CA VAL A 31 2.84 -2.48 -6.70
C VAL A 31 1.94 -2.52 -7.93
N LEU A 32 0.80 -1.87 -7.88
CA LEU A 32 -0.12 -1.80 -9.01
C LEU A 32 -0.68 -0.39 -9.19
N ARG A 33 -1.07 -0.09 -10.43
CA ARG A 33 -1.87 1.07 -10.79
C ARG A 33 -3.10 0.64 -11.56
N VAL A 34 -4.21 1.33 -11.32
CA VAL A 34 -5.48 1.13 -12.02
C VAL A 34 -6.01 2.47 -12.52
N GLN A 35 -6.49 2.48 -13.75
CA GLN A 35 -7.18 3.62 -14.32
C GLN A 35 -8.67 3.31 -14.36
N LEU A 36 -9.45 4.06 -13.58
CA LEU A 36 -10.90 3.91 -13.51
C LEU A 36 -11.58 4.91 -14.45
N GLY A 37 -12.55 4.43 -15.23
CA GLY A 37 -13.33 5.22 -16.18
C GLY A 37 -14.71 5.62 -15.69
N GLY A 38 -15.08 5.21 -14.48
CA GLY A 38 -16.41 5.39 -13.89
C GLY A 38 -17.47 4.48 -14.52
N LYS A 39 -18.72 4.77 -14.19
CA LYS A 39 -19.87 3.92 -14.54
C LYS A 39 -19.97 3.71 -16.05
N GLY A 40 -20.06 2.45 -16.46
CA GLY A 40 -20.14 2.04 -17.87
C GLY A 40 -18.78 1.79 -18.55
N ARG A 41 -17.68 2.38 -18.04
CA ARG A 41 -16.31 2.09 -18.53
C ARG A 41 -15.56 1.13 -17.60
N GLY A 42 -15.82 1.20 -16.29
CA GLY A 42 -15.18 0.32 -15.31
C GLY A 42 -13.65 0.53 -15.27
N LEU A 43 -12.91 -0.58 -15.27
CA LEU A 43 -11.45 -0.60 -15.32
C LEU A 43 -10.97 -0.36 -16.76
N VAL A 44 -10.30 0.76 -16.98
CA VAL A 44 -9.78 1.16 -18.29
C VAL A 44 -8.41 0.55 -18.54
N ASN A 45 -7.54 0.58 -17.54
CA ASN A 45 -6.21 -0.01 -17.61
C ASN A 45 -5.75 -0.48 -16.22
N GLN A 46 -4.87 -1.47 -16.20
CA GLN A 46 -4.25 -1.99 -15.00
C GLN A 46 -2.85 -2.49 -15.32
N GLU A 47 -1.90 -2.12 -14.46
CA GLU A 47 -0.55 -2.66 -14.49
C GLU A 47 -0.10 -2.99 -13.09
N PHE A 48 0.76 -4.01 -12.96
CA PHE A 48 1.38 -4.35 -11.71
C PHE A 48 2.82 -4.84 -11.92
N THR A 49 3.62 -4.76 -10.86
CA THR A 49 4.92 -5.40 -10.75
C THR A 49 4.96 -6.12 -9.41
N GLU A 50 5.45 -7.35 -9.42
CA GLU A 50 5.74 -8.11 -8.21
C GLU A 50 7.24 -8.04 -7.93
N VAL A 51 7.59 -7.80 -6.67
CA VAL A 51 8.97 -7.63 -6.23
C VAL A 51 9.24 -8.58 -5.08
N SER A 52 10.29 -9.39 -5.24
CA SER A 52 10.80 -10.24 -4.16
C SER A 52 11.57 -9.43 -3.14
N ILE A 53 11.27 -9.66 -1.87
CA ILE A 53 11.92 -9.01 -0.74
C ILE A 53 13.20 -9.79 -0.42
N PRO A 54 14.39 -9.14 -0.46
CA PRO A 54 15.61 -9.75 0.03
C PRO A 54 15.44 -10.26 1.46
N GLU A 55 15.84 -11.50 1.74
CA GLU A 55 15.65 -12.13 3.06
C GLU A 55 16.24 -11.30 4.21
N GLY A 56 17.39 -10.65 3.98
CA GLY A 56 18.01 -9.76 4.96
C GLY A 56 17.16 -8.55 5.36
N LEU A 57 16.24 -8.10 4.50
CA LEU A 57 15.29 -7.03 4.84
C LEU A 57 14.08 -7.54 5.64
N MET A 58 13.79 -8.84 5.61
CA MET A 58 12.71 -9.44 6.40
C MET A 58 13.07 -9.59 7.88
N VAL A 59 14.37 -9.56 8.21
CA VAL A 59 14.92 -9.67 9.56
C VAL A 59 15.79 -8.48 9.95
N GLY A 60 15.72 -7.41 9.15
CA GLY A 60 16.51 -6.19 9.32
C GLY A 60 15.80 -5.15 10.17
N THR A 61 15.91 -3.88 9.77
CA THR A 61 15.23 -2.75 10.41
C THR A 61 13.97 -2.36 9.65
N THR A 62 13.04 -1.71 10.35
CA THR A 62 11.84 -1.13 9.76
C THR A 62 12.17 -0.17 8.63
N GLU A 63 13.11 0.75 8.89
CA GLU A 63 13.57 1.75 7.93
C GLU A 63 14.04 1.09 6.63
N ALA A 64 14.93 0.10 6.72
CA ALA A 64 15.49 -0.55 5.54
C ALA A 64 14.45 -1.27 4.68
N LEU A 65 13.46 -1.94 5.32
CA LEU A 65 12.37 -2.58 4.59
C LEU A 65 11.50 -1.56 3.84
N PHE A 66 11.09 -0.50 4.54
CA PHE A 66 10.17 0.49 3.96
C PHE A 66 10.85 1.42 2.95
N ASP A 67 12.15 1.70 3.09
CA ASP A 67 12.95 2.40 2.09
C ASP A 67 13.05 1.58 0.80
N PHE A 68 13.26 0.26 0.91
CA PHE A 68 13.26 -0.63 -0.25
C PHE A 68 11.90 -0.63 -0.97
N ILE A 69 10.81 -0.76 -0.23
CA ILE A 69 9.44 -0.70 -0.79
C ILE A 69 9.18 0.65 -1.46
N ALA A 70 9.55 1.76 -0.82
CA ALA A 70 9.38 3.10 -1.36
C ALA A 70 10.19 3.31 -2.65
N ALA A 71 11.43 2.82 -2.71
CA ALA A 71 12.28 2.88 -3.90
C ALA A 71 11.66 2.12 -5.08
N GLU A 72 11.11 0.93 -4.84
CA GLU A 72 10.46 0.13 -5.90
C GLU A 72 9.14 0.74 -6.36
N LEU A 73 8.35 1.33 -5.45
CA LEU A 73 7.18 2.12 -5.81
C LEU A 73 7.56 3.34 -6.66
N ALA A 74 8.62 4.07 -6.29
CA ALA A 74 9.11 5.21 -7.06
C ALA A 74 9.56 4.80 -8.47
N LYS A 75 10.27 3.67 -8.60
CA LYS A 75 10.63 3.09 -9.91
C LYS A 75 9.40 2.74 -10.73
N PHE A 76 8.34 2.21 -10.11
CA PHE A 76 7.09 1.87 -10.80
C PHE A 76 6.34 3.13 -11.27
N VAL A 77 6.26 4.17 -10.43
CA VAL A 77 5.68 5.48 -10.79
C VAL A 77 6.49 6.14 -11.92
N GLY A 78 7.82 6.02 -11.91
CA GLY A 78 8.67 6.56 -12.98
C GLY A 78 8.48 5.92 -14.36
N LYS A 79 7.73 4.81 -14.46
CA LYS A 79 7.37 4.13 -15.73
C LYS A 79 6.00 4.56 -16.27
N GLU A 80 5.43 5.65 -15.78
CA GLU A 80 4.18 6.18 -16.33
C GLU A 80 4.36 6.71 -17.76
N GLY A 81 3.50 6.22 -18.65
CA GLY A 81 3.26 6.83 -19.95
C GLY A 81 2.33 8.05 -19.88
N PRO A 82 2.14 8.79 -21.00
CA PRO A 82 1.27 9.96 -21.09
C PRO A 82 -0.18 9.74 -20.58
N GLU A 83 -0.69 8.51 -20.71
CA GLU A 83 -2.02 8.09 -20.29
C GLU A 83 -2.23 8.08 -18.76
N TYR A 84 -1.14 8.14 -17.99
CA TYR A 84 -1.14 8.12 -16.52
C TYR A 84 -0.82 9.47 -15.89
N GLN A 85 -0.65 10.52 -16.69
CA GLN A 85 -0.35 11.85 -16.16
C GLN A 85 -1.50 12.37 -15.29
N LEU A 86 -1.15 12.83 -14.10
CA LEU A 86 -2.08 13.48 -13.19
C LEU A 86 -2.32 14.94 -13.59
N PRO A 87 -3.54 15.47 -13.38
CA PRO A 87 -3.78 16.90 -13.47
C PRO A 87 -2.88 17.69 -12.49
N PRO A 88 -2.48 18.93 -12.84
CA PRO A 88 -1.72 19.80 -11.94
C PRO A 88 -2.40 19.92 -10.56
N GLY A 89 -1.62 19.80 -9.50
CA GLY A 89 -2.10 19.90 -8.12
C GLY A 89 -2.72 18.61 -7.55
N ARG A 90 -2.73 17.50 -8.30
CA ARG A 90 -3.16 16.19 -7.78
C ARG A 90 -1.94 15.32 -7.45
N GLN A 91 -1.96 14.70 -6.27
CA GLN A 91 -0.99 13.68 -5.87
C GLN A 91 -1.56 12.28 -6.13
N ARG A 92 -0.69 11.28 -6.28
CA ARG A 92 -1.10 9.88 -6.49
C ARG A 92 -1.68 9.32 -5.20
N GLU A 93 -2.88 8.78 -5.26
CA GLU A 93 -3.52 8.12 -4.13
C GLU A 93 -3.13 6.63 -4.13
N LEU A 94 -2.53 6.15 -3.04
CA LEU A 94 -2.07 4.77 -2.88
C LEU A 94 -2.85 4.06 -1.78
N GLY A 95 -3.54 2.96 -2.10
CA GLY A 95 -4.09 2.01 -1.13
C GLY A 95 -3.01 1.03 -0.64
N PHE A 96 -2.76 0.94 0.67
CA PHE A 96 -1.75 0.01 1.19
C PHE A 96 -2.36 -1.19 1.94
N THR A 97 -2.39 -2.36 1.30
CA THR A 97 -2.75 -3.65 1.90
C THR A 97 -1.56 -4.20 2.67
N PHE A 98 -1.70 -4.31 3.99
CA PHE A 98 -0.66 -4.78 4.89
C PHE A 98 -1.11 -6.07 5.58
N SER A 99 -0.68 -7.21 5.04
CA SER A 99 -1.22 -8.53 5.40
C SER A 99 -0.58 -9.12 6.67
N PHE A 100 -0.45 -8.32 7.72
CA PHE A 100 0.04 -8.74 9.03
C PHE A 100 -0.98 -8.41 10.13
N PRO A 101 -0.91 -9.07 11.30
CA PRO A 101 -1.76 -8.73 12.43
C PRO A 101 -1.59 -7.27 12.86
N VAL A 102 -2.62 -6.45 12.62
CA VAL A 102 -2.67 -5.03 13.00
C VAL A 102 -3.86 -4.77 13.91
N GLN A 103 -3.65 -3.95 14.94
CA GLN A 103 -4.71 -3.30 15.67
C GLN A 103 -5.06 -1.99 14.96
N GLN A 104 -6.08 -2.04 14.11
CA GLN A 104 -6.50 -0.88 13.33
C GLN A 104 -7.16 0.19 14.21
N THR A 105 -6.79 1.46 14.02
CA THR A 105 -7.26 2.62 14.80
C THR A 105 -8.05 3.61 13.96
N SER A 106 -7.84 3.62 12.64
CA SER A 106 -8.63 4.36 11.65
C SER A 106 -8.57 3.67 10.29
N ILE A 107 -9.24 4.21 9.26
CA ILE A 107 -9.13 3.69 7.90
C ILE A 107 -7.66 3.65 7.41
N ASN A 108 -6.86 4.66 7.79
CA ASN A 108 -5.48 4.88 7.34
C ASN A 108 -4.41 4.70 8.42
N SER A 109 -4.73 4.10 9.57
CA SER A 109 -3.75 3.87 10.64
C SER A 109 -4.08 2.65 11.50
N GLY A 110 -3.04 2.06 12.06
CA GLY A 110 -3.13 0.92 12.97
C GLY A 110 -1.76 0.51 13.45
N THR A 111 -1.69 -0.18 14.57
CA THR A 111 -0.45 -0.61 15.22
C THR A 111 -0.14 -2.07 14.89
N LEU A 112 1.07 -2.37 14.44
CA LEU A 112 1.49 -3.75 14.23
C LEU A 112 1.51 -4.50 15.57
N ILE A 113 0.80 -5.63 15.65
CA ILE A 113 0.75 -6.49 16.84
C ILE A 113 1.98 -7.41 16.87
N LYS A 114 2.27 -8.07 15.74
CA LYS A 114 3.44 -8.93 15.58
C LYS A 114 3.73 -9.19 14.10
N TRP A 115 5.01 -9.35 13.78
CA TRP A 115 5.42 -9.91 12.50
C TRP A 115 5.06 -11.39 12.40
N THR A 116 4.85 -11.86 11.16
CA THR A 116 4.55 -13.26 10.81
C THR A 116 5.24 -13.59 9.48
N LYS A 117 5.05 -14.80 8.93
CA LYS A 117 5.50 -15.15 7.55
C LYS A 117 7.01 -14.95 7.30
N GLY A 118 7.83 -15.24 8.31
CA GLY A 118 9.29 -15.11 8.23
C GLY A 118 9.83 -13.71 8.50
N PHE A 119 8.97 -12.71 8.73
CA PHE A 119 9.42 -11.40 9.18
C PHE A 119 9.76 -11.42 10.68
N SER A 120 10.86 -10.77 11.04
CA SER A 120 11.31 -10.58 12.42
C SER A 120 12.06 -9.25 12.51
N ILE A 121 11.32 -8.14 12.54
CA ILE A 121 11.85 -6.78 12.60
C ILE A 121 11.44 -6.18 13.96
N ASP A 122 12.42 -6.10 14.86
CA ASP A 122 12.16 -5.84 16.30
C ASP A 122 11.71 -4.40 16.59
N ASP A 123 12.11 -3.44 15.76
CA ASP A 123 11.87 -2.00 15.95
C ASP A 123 10.48 -1.51 15.46
N THR A 124 9.69 -2.35 14.78
CA THR A 124 8.36 -1.97 14.28
C THR A 124 7.23 -2.20 15.28
N VAL A 125 7.40 -3.12 16.23
CA VAL A 125 6.29 -3.61 17.05
C VAL A 125 5.84 -2.49 18.00
N ASN A 126 4.53 -2.22 18.00
CA ASN A 126 3.90 -1.08 18.68
C ASN A 126 4.03 0.30 17.99
N ASP A 127 4.59 0.37 16.77
CA ASP A 127 4.49 1.57 15.94
C ASP A 127 3.30 1.50 14.98
N THR A 128 2.82 2.67 14.58
CA THR A 128 1.69 2.83 13.67
C THR A 128 2.17 2.52 12.26
N VAL A 129 1.56 1.53 11.58
CA VAL A 129 1.76 1.25 10.15
C VAL A 129 1.47 2.49 9.28
N GLY A 130 0.63 3.40 9.76
CA GLY A 130 0.43 4.73 9.17
C GLY A 130 1.68 5.63 9.21
N THR A 131 2.54 5.49 10.23
CA THR A 131 3.88 6.12 10.29
C THR A 131 4.85 5.39 9.37
N LEU A 132 4.72 4.08 9.18
CA LEU A 132 5.56 3.31 8.25
C LEU A 132 5.30 3.71 6.77
N ALA A 133 4.05 3.98 6.43
CA ALA A 133 3.69 4.61 5.16
C ALA A 133 4.23 6.05 5.02
N ARG A 134 4.71 6.68 6.10
CA ARG A 134 5.41 7.97 6.04
C ARG A 134 6.81 7.84 5.41
N GLY A 135 7.43 6.65 5.43
CA GLY A 135 8.65 6.40 4.63
C GLY A 135 8.38 6.52 3.12
N ILE A 136 7.21 6.06 2.68
CA ILE A 136 6.71 6.26 1.30
C ILE A 136 6.44 7.76 1.03
N TYR A 137 6.08 8.53 2.05
CA TYR A 137 5.76 9.96 1.97
C TYR A 137 6.98 10.86 1.66
N ASN A 138 8.22 10.34 1.72
CA ASN A 138 9.38 11.08 1.19
C ASN A 138 9.30 11.26 -0.35
N ASN A 139 8.38 10.57 -1.03
CA ASN A 139 7.99 10.89 -2.39
C ASN A 139 6.84 11.93 -2.38
N ASN A 140 7.18 13.19 -2.66
CA ASN A 140 6.22 14.31 -2.71
C ASN A 140 5.07 14.12 -3.72
N ASP A 141 5.18 13.15 -4.61
CA ASP A 141 4.17 12.88 -5.65
C ASP A 141 3.12 11.83 -5.24
N VAL A 142 3.25 11.21 -4.06
CA VAL A 142 2.37 10.11 -3.60
C VAL A 142 1.78 10.41 -2.22
N VAL A 143 0.44 10.40 -2.13
CA VAL A 143 -0.32 10.34 -0.88
C VAL A 143 -0.74 8.90 -0.64
N ALA A 144 -0.17 8.28 0.39
CA ALA A 144 -0.57 6.94 0.81
C ALA A 144 -1.79 6.99 1.74
N ALA A 145 -2.91 6.45 1.28
CA ALA A 145 -4.04 6.05 2.10
C ALA A 145 -3.86 4.58 2.47
N VAL A 146 -3.43 4.30 3.70
CA VAL A 146 -3.29 2.91 4.13
C VAL A 146 -4.66 2.24 4.16
N ILE A 147 -4.81 1.05 3.58
CA ILE A 147 -6.03 0.25 3.71
C ILE A 147 -5.60 -1.07 4.34
N LEU A 148 -5.67 -1.12 5.66
CA LEU A 148 -5.20 -2.26 6.46
C LEU A 148 -6.15 -3.45 6.30
N GLY A 149 -6.01 -4.18 5.20
CA GLY A 149 -6.66 -5.46 4.98
C GLY A 149 -6.03 -6.53 5.87
N THR A 150 -6.83 -7.17 6.72
CA THR A 150 -6.36 -8.32 7.50
C THR A 150 -6.20 -9.54 6.59
N GLY A 151 -4.96 -10.00 6.43
CA GLY A 151 -4.68 -11.29 5.83
C GLY A 151 -5.21 -12.43 6.71
N THR A 152 -6.13 -13.22 6.14
CA THR A 152 -6.54 -14.60 6.50
C THR A 152 -7.32 -14.81 7.82
N ASN A 153 -8.66 -14.76 7.77
CA ASN A 153 -9.55 -15.95 7.66
C ASN A 153 -11.03 -15.57 7.90
N ALA A 154 -11.87 -15.92 6.93
CA ALA A 154 -13.17 -16.52 7.23
C ALA A 154 -12.94 -18.02 7.46
#